data_AF-A0A7G1KSX1-F1
#
_entry.id   AF-A0A7G1KSX1-F1
#
_cell.length_a   1.000
_cell.length_b   1.000
_cell.length_c   1.000
_cell.angle_alpha   90.00
_cell.angle_beta   90.00
_cell.angle_gamma   90.00
#
_symmetry.space_group_name_H-M   'P 1'
#
loop_
_entity.id
_entity.type
_entity.pdbx_description
1 polymer ?
#
loop_
_entity_poly.entity_id
_entity_poly.type
_entity_poly.pdbx_seq_one_letter_code
_entity_poly.pdbx_strand_id
1 'polypeptide(L)'
;MFDNRRLERIERKLDLIMRHLQITDPDAPRHMSSTVAPGEGFHNAEIDELLAQGKKIQAIKVYRDLHPELGLKQAKDAIEARERRYF
;
A
#
# COMPACT_ATOMS: atom_id res chain seq x y z
N MET A 1 -25.31 28.59 -9.93
CA MET A 1 -24.98 27.15 -10.08
C MET A 1 -24.00 27.00 -11.22
N PHE A 2 -22.71 27.28 -10.99
CA PHE A 2 -21.71 27.25 -12.06
C PHE A 2 -21.02 25.88 -12.12
N ASP A 3 -21.24 25.22 -13.26
CA ASP A 3 -20.33 24.34 -14.00
C ASP A 3 -19.59 23.19 -13.28
N ASN A 4 -20.36 22.19 -12.83
CA ASN A 4 -19.81 20.84 -12.60
C ASN A 4 -19.01 20.34 -13.83
N ARG A 5 -19.46 20.72 -15.04
CA ARG A 5 -18.79 20.39 -16.32
C ARG A 5 -17.41 21.01 -16.51
N ARG A 6 -17.09 22.12 -15.82
CA ARG A 6 -15.73 22.68 -15.86
C ARG A 6 -14.82 21.89 -14.92
N LEU A 7 -15.32 21.52 -13.75
CA LEU A 7 -14.57 20.73 -12.78
C LEU A 7 -14.19 19.35 -13.36
N GLU A 8 -15.14 18.65 -13.98
CA GLU A 8 -14.89 17.35 -14.63
C GLU A 8 -13.80 17.41 -15.71
N ARG A 9 -13.75 18.52 -16.45
CA ARG A 9 -12.72 18.72 -17.49
C ARG A 9 -11.35 19.02 -16.90
N ILE A 10 -11.31 19.67 -15.75
CA ILE A 10 -10.07 19.96 -15.03
C ILE A 10 -9.53 18.67 -14.42
N GLU A 11 -10.36 17.89 -13.75
CA GLU A 11 -9.97 16.60 -13.15
C GLU A 11 -9.41 15.63 -14.21
N ARG A 12 -10.07 15.50 -15.37
CA ARG A 12 -9.56 14.67 -16.48
C ARG A 12 -8.20 15.14 -17.00
N LYS A 13 -8.00 16.46 -17.12
CA LYS A 13 -6.73 17.00 -17.59
C LYS A 13 -5.61 16.80 -16.56
N LEU A 14 -5.93 16.93 -15.28
CA LEU A 14 -4.97 16.70 -14.21
C LEU A 14 -4.51 15.24 -14.17
N ASP A 15 -5.42 14.27 -14.28
CA ASP A 15 -5.05 12.84 -14.36
C ASP A 15 -4.11 12.54 -15.54
N LEU A 16 -4.39 13.10 -16.72
CA LEU A 16 -3.54 12.93 -17.91
C LEU A 16 -2.14 13.53 -17.71
N ILE A 17 -2.05 14.69 -17.08
CA ILE A 17 -0.78 15.38 -16.81
C ILE A 17 0.01 14.61 -15.75
N MET A 18 -0.62 14.21 -14.65
CA MET A 18 0.02 13.42 -13.60
C MET A 18 0.62 12.11 -14.14
N ARG A 19 -0.13 11.41 -15.01
CA ARG A 19 0.38 10.20 -15.69
C ARG A 19 1.54 10.48 -16.63
N HIS A 20 1.47 11.54 -17.42
CA HIS A 20 2.52 11.90 -18.36
C HIS A 20 3.83 12.32 -17.66
N LEU A 21 3.73 13.01 -16.52
CA LEU A 21 4.89 13.43 -15.73
C LEU A 21 5.36 12.37 -14.73
N GLN A 22 4.73 11.19 -14.69
CA GLN A 22 5.01 10.12 -13.70
C GLN A 22 4.97 10.59 -12.24
N ILE A 23 4.16 11.63 -11.96
CA ILE A 23 4.03 12.17 -10.61
C ILE A 23 3.03 11.29 -9.87
N THR A 24 3.54 10.49 -8.93
CA THR A 24 2.74 9.69 -8.01
C THR A 24 2.31 10.58 -6.85
N ASP A 25 1.02 10.68 -6.63
CA ASP A 25 0.50 11.35 -5.45
C ASP A 25 0.87 10.52 -4.20
N PRO A 26 1.63 11.07 -3.24
CA PRO A 26 2.11 10.32 -2.08
C PRO A 26 1.01 10.02 -1.06
N ASP A 27 -0.14 10.71 -1.14
CA ASP A 27 -1.31 10.57 -0.26
C ASP A 27 -2.47 9.83 -0.95
N ALA A 28 -2.41 9.64 -2.27
CA ALA A 28 -3.39 8.83 -2.98
C ALA A 28 -3.38 7.38 -2.48
N PRO A 29 -4.56 6.81 -2.14
CA PRO A 29 -4.66 5.40 -1.76
C PRO A 29 -4.13 4.55 -2.91
N ARG A 30 -3.01 3.87 -2.66
CA ARG A 30 -2.24 3.10 -3.65
C ARG A 30 -3.06 1.95 -4.22
N HIS A 31 -3.80 2.20 -5.29
CA HIS A 31 -4.57 1.23 -6.06
C HIS A 31 -4.69 1.76 -7.50
N MET A 32 -4.48 1.06 -8.62
CA MET A 32 -4.27 -0.34 -8.98
C MET A 32 -3.80 -0.36 -10.45
N SER A 33 -3.08 -1.40 -10.86
CA SER A 33 -3.38 -2.05 -12.14
C SER A 33 -3.71 -3.51 -11.86
N SER A 34 -4.81 -3.98 -12.48
CA SER A 34 -5.32 -5.36 -12.55
C SER A 34 -6.33 -5.88 -11.50
N THR A 35 -7.62 -5.67 -11.82
CA THR A 35 -8.81 -6.57 -11.78
C THR A 35 -8.89 -7.85 -10.92
N VAL A 36 -8.43 -7.88 -9.67
CA VAL A 36 -8.92 -8.82 -8.65
C VAL A 36 -8.90 -8.07 -7.32
N ALA A 37 -9.96 -8.10 -6.51
CA ALA A 37 -10.06 -7.34 -5.26
C ALA A 37 -8.76 -7.41 -4.42
N PRO A 38 -7.89 -6.37 -4.39
CA PRO A 38 -6.51 -6.49 -3.94
C PRO A 38 -6.21 -5.48 -2.82
N GLY A 39 -6.90 -5.59 -1.68
CA GLY A 39 -6.61 -4.74 -0.51
C GLY A 39 -5.59 -5.39 0.41
N GLU A 40 -5.87 -6.63 0.80
CA GLU A 40 -5.12 -7.29 1.86
C GLU A 40 -4.06 -8.25 1.34
N GLY A 41 -4.28 -8.94 0.22
CA GLY A 41 -3.38 -9.99 -0.27
C GLY A 41 -1.99 -9.50 -0.72
N PHE A 42 -1.90 -8.30 -1.31
CA PHE A 42 -0.65 -7.78 -1.89
C PHE A 42 0.36 -7.37 -0.81
N HIS A 43 -0.12 -6.70 0.24
CA HIS A 43 0.71 -6.31 1.37
C HIS A 43 1.18 -7.51 2.18
N ASN A 44 0.32 -8.53 2.30
CA ASN A 44 0.67 -9.82 2.90
C ASN A 44 1.78 -10.53 2.11
N ALA A 45 1.71 -10.54 0.78
CA ALA A 45 2.75 -11.11 -0.07
C ALA A 45 4.11 -10.40 0.09
N GLU A 46 4.10 -9.06 0.19
CA GLU A 46 5.34 -8.29 0.43
C GLU A 46 5.98 -8.64 1.79
N ILE A 47 5.17 -8.76 2.85
CA ILE A 47 5.63 -9.18 4.17
C ILE A 47 6.24 -10.59 4.11
N ASP A 48 5.58 -11.50 3.39
CA ASP A 48 6.02 -12.88 3.22
C ASP A 48 7.35 -12.98 2.42
N GLU A 49 7.53 -12.16 1.37
CA GLU A 49 8.81 -12.04 0.66
C GLU A 49 9.93 -11.47 1.54
N LEU A 50 9.64 -10.44 2.34
CA LEU A 50 10.60 -9.86 3.27
C LEU A 50 11.03 -10.89 4.33
N LEU A 51 10.10 -11.72 4.81
CA LEU A 51 10.39 -12.82 5.72
C LEU A 51 11.26 -13.89 5.06
N ALA A 52 10.95 -14.31 3.83
CA ALA A 52 11.75 -15.28 3.08
C ALA A 52 13.18 -14.78 2.81
N GLN A 53 13.38 -13.46 2.67
CA GLN A 53 14.68 -12.81 2.52
C GLN A 53 15.42 -12.57 3.86
N GLY A 54 14.84 -12.96 5.00
CA GLY A 54 15.40 -12.70 6.33
C GLY A 54 15.35 -11.23 6.76
N LYS A 55 14.59 -10.38 6.05
CA LYS A 55 14.46 -8.93 6.29
C LYS A 55 13.36 -8.60 7.31
N LYS A 56 13.42 -9.24 8.48
CA LYS A 56 12.40 -9.14 9.54
C LYS A 56 12.06 -7.71 9.98
N ILE A 57 13.07 -6.83 10.10
CA ILE A 57 12.84 -5.44 10.52
C ILE A 57 12.00 -4.67 9.48
N GLN A 58 12.21 -4.94 8.19
CA GLN A 58 11.40 -4.32 7.13
C GLN A 58 9.97 -4.86 7.14
N ALA A 59 9.79 -6.17 7.34
CA ALA A 59 8.47 -6.79 7.49
C ALA A 59 7.68 -6.18 8.66
N ILE A 60 8.31 -5.94 9.81
CA ILE A 60 7.68 -5.28 10.97
C ILE A 60 7.29 -3.83 10.64
N LYS A 61 8.15 -3.11 9.90
CA LYS A 61 7.87 -1.73 9.49
C LYS A 61 6.64 -1.66 8.59
N VAL A 62 6.57 -2.53 7.58
CA VAL A 62 5.42 -2.63 6.66
C VAL A 62 4.16 -3.02 7.43
N TYR A 63 4.22 -4.05 8.28
CA TYR A 63 3.07 -4.50 9.07
C TYR A 63 2.51 -3.41 9.98
N ARG A 64 3.38 -2.58 10.58
CA ARG A 64 2.93 -1.44 11.41
C ARG A 64 2.36 -0.29 10.58
N ASP A 65 2.85 -0.09 9.37
CA ASP A 65 2.30 0.91 8.44
C ASP A 65 0.86 0.54 8.04
N LEU A 66 0.61 -0.76 7.86
CA LEU A 66 -0.72 -1.31 7.58
C LEU A 66 -1.64 -1.31 8.79
N HIS A 67 -1.07 -1.53 9.98
CA HIS A 67 -1.82 -1.60 11.24
C HIS A 67 -1.33 -0.53 12.23
N PRO A 68 -1.68 0.75 12.01
CA PRO A 68 -1.27 1.85 12.88
C PRO A 68 -1.85 1.76 14.31
N GLU A 69 -2.91 0.97 14.48
CA GLU A 69 -3.50 0.65 15.79
C GLU A 69 -2.65 -0.30 16.64
N LEU A 70 -1.71 -1.04 16.00
CA LEU A 70 -0.85 -2.00 16.68
C LEU A 70 0.45 -1.35 17.16
N GLY A 71 0.77 -1.58 18.42
CA GLY A 71 2.05 -1.18 18.99
C GLY A 71 3.21 -1.98 18.41
N LEU A 72 4.44 -1.45 18.51
CA LEU A 72 5.66 -2.09 17.98
C LEU A 72 5.83 -3.54 18.48
N LYS A 73 5.46 -3.81 19.73
CA LYS A 73 5.50 -5.15 20.32
C LYS A 73 4.53 -6.11 19.62
N GLN A 74 3.32 -5.67 19.30
CA GLN A 74 2.28 -6.49 18.65
C GLN A 74 2.65 -6.75 17.19
N ALA A 75 3.18 -5.74 16.48
CA ALA A 75 3.67 -5.91 15.12
C ALA A 75 4.84 -6.91 15.05
N LYS A 76 5.78 -6.85 16.01
CA LYS A 76 6.88 -7.83 16.12
C LYS A 76 6.34 -9.24 16.33
N ASP A 77 5.43 -9.42 17.29
CA ASP A 77 4.85 -10.72 17.64
C ASP A 77 4.12 -11.37 16.46
N ALA A 78 3.31 -10.58 15.72
CA ALA A 78 2.62 -11.04 14.53
C ALA A 78 3.58 -11.50 13.42
N ILE A 79 4.64 -10.75 13.16
CA ILE A 79 5.67 -11.11 12.18
C ILE A 79 6.48 -12.33 12.64
N GLU A 80 6.78 -12.46 13.93
CA GLU A 80 7.47 -13.64 14.49
C GLU A 80 6.64 -14.92 14.41
N ALA A 81 5.34 -14.83 14.67
CA ALA A 81 4.42 -15.95 14.50
C ALA A 81 4.36 -16.40 13.03
N ARG A 82 4.47 -15.45 12.09
CA ARG A 82 4.45 -15.71 10.64
C ARG A 82 5.77 -16.25 10.11
N GLU A 83 6.90 -15.71 10.57
CA GLU A 83 8.26 -16.18 10.29
C GLU A 83 8.41 -17.67 10.61
N ARG A 84 7.80 -18.11 11.72
CA ARG A 84 7.79 -19.51 12.17
C ARG A 84 7.11 -20.48 11.20
N ARG A 85 6.44 -19.99 10.16
CA ARG A 85 5.84 -20.79 9.09
C ARG A 85 6.79 -21.00 7.91
N TYR A 86 7.89 -20.24 7.85
CA TYR A 86 8.92 -20.29 6.81
C TYR A 86 10.18 -21.06 7.23
N PHE A 87 10.35 -21.31 8.53
CA PHE A 87 11.44 -22.09 9.13
C PHE A 87 10.87 -23.30 9.88
#